data_AF-A0A7V3QER9-F1
#
_entry.id   AF-A0A7V3QER9-F1
#
_cell.length_a   1.000
_cell.length_b   1.000
_cell.length_c   1.000
_cell.angle_alpha   90.00
_cell.angle_beta   90.00
_cell.angle_gamma   90.00
#
_symmetry.space_group_name_H-M   'P 1'
#
loop_
_entity.id
_entity.type
_entity.pdbx_description
1 polymer ?
#
loop_
_entity_poly.entity_id
_entity_poly.type
_entity_poly.pdbx_seq_one_letter_code
_entity_poly.pdbx_strand_id
1 'polypeptide(L)'
;MKSTLETKLGVFVALSASVAFIILETIGSFEILRPGYYLHAYFESARELTEGAPVKMGGITIGRVEKIQFEGNKIKVTMKISPGINIKTDSKASIRFTGLMGQNYVHIDFGSPEAPNLEPNGVISTIEQPDFNTIMSKLDNAVSGIENLTKSFTGEKIDNLLGPLVDFFKQNQAPLHASLVNISNITRQIAEGQGTIGLLVSDPSLYHSTLNIVSNLGSIGEDIKLTLTEVRLAITNVTTGQGTIGKLFNDDTLYKEATESATTLKEILQKINQGVGTAGRLVNDPSLYNNAKLTLQKLDQATESLEDQGPLSVIGIAVGRIF
;
A
#
# COMPACT_ATOMS: atom_id res chain seq x y z
N MET A 1 -0.49 -114.69 18.52
CA MET A 1 0.45 -113.54 18.51
C MET A 1 0.13 -112.50 17.41
N LYS A 2 -1.15 -112.26 17.03
CA LYS A 2 -1.51 -111.25 15.99
C LYS A 2 -1.74 -109.83 16.55
N SER A 3 -2.06 -109.71 17.85
CA SER A 3 -2.40 -108.42 18.50
C SER A 3 -1.20 -107.47 18.70
N THR A 4 0.03 -107.98 18.79
CA THR A 4 1.20 -107.13 19.10
C THR A 4 1.60 -106.19 17.96
N LEU A 5 1.30 -106.55 16.70
CA LEU A 5 1.64 -105.70 15.54
C LEU A 5 0.60 -104.60 15.34
N GLU A 6 -0.68 -104.91 15.51
CA GLU A 6 -1.81 -103.98 15.39
C GLU A 6 -1.74 -102.88 16.46
N THR A 7 -1.43 -103.23 17.71
CA THR A 7 -1.23 -102.23 18.78
C THR A 7 -0.04 -101.32 18.51
N LYS A 8 1.07 -101.86 18.01
CA LYS A 8 2.26 -101.05 17.64
C LYS A 8 1.96 -100.10 16.49
N LEU A 9 1.20 -100.55 15.49
CA LEU A 9 0.78 -99.72 14.36
C LEU A 9 -0.18 -98.62 14.81
N GLY A 10 -1.15 -98.94 15.66
CA GLY A 10 -2.08 -97.97 16.22
C GLY A 10 -1.37 -96.87 17.03
N VAL A 11 -0.41 -97.25 17.88
CA VAL A 11 0.41 -96.30 18.64
C VAL A 11 1.27 -95.44 17.71
N PHE A 12 1.87 -96.02 16.67
CA PHE A 12 2.66 -95.26 15.70
C PHE A 12 1.82 -94.23 14.92
N VAL A 13 0.62 -94.61 14.47
CA VAL A 13 -0.31 -93.71 13.78
C VAL A 13 -0.77 -92.61 14.73
N ALA A 14 -1.13 -92.93 15.97
CA ALA A 14 -1.53 -91.95 16.97
C ALA A 14 -0.39 -90.96 17.28
N LEU A 15 0.83 -91.46 17.43
CA LEU A 15 2.00 -90.62 17.70
C LEU A 15 2.34 -89.72 16.50
N SER A 16 2.22 -90.26 15.28
CA SER A 16 2.42 -89.48 14.05
C SER A 16 1.35 -88.39 13.89
N ALA A 17 0.09 -88.69 14.21
CA ALA A 17 -1.00 -87.73 14.21
C ALA A 17 -0.79 -86.63 15.27
N SER A 18 -0.35 -86.99 16.48
CA SER A 18 -0.02 -86.02 17.53
C SER A 18 1.15 -85.13 17.14
N VAL A 19 2.21 -85.68 16.55
CA VAL A 19 3.34 -84.89 16.03
C VAL A 19 2.89 -83.98 14.90
N ALA A 20 2.06 -84.47 13.96
CA ALA A 20 1.50 -83.64 12.89
C ALA A 20 0.62 -82.51 13.44
N PHE A 21 -0.18 -82.77 14.48
CA PHE A 21 -0.99 -81.77 15.16
C PHE A 21 -0.11 -80.69 15.83
N ILE A 22 0.93 -81.10 16.57
CA ILE A 22 1.89 -80.16 17.19
C ILE A 22 2.62 -79.34 16.14
N ILE A 23 3.01 -79.94 15.01
CA ILE A 23 3.64 -79.22 13.90
C ILE A 23 2.68 -78.18 13.30
N LEU A 24 1.42 -78.56 13.05
CA LEU A 24 0.39 -77.63 12.54
C LEU A 24 0.11 -76.48 13.52
N GLU A 25 0.13 -76.76 14.82
CA GLU A 25 0.00 -75.76 15.88
C GLU A 25 1.21 -74.83 15.94
N THR A 26 2.43 -75.37 15.83
CA THR A 26 3.69 -74.61 15.87
C THR A 26 3.89 -73.72 14.65
N ILE A 27 3.35 -74.11 13.48
CA ILE A 27 3.34 -73.29 12.25
C ILE A 27 2.38 -72.08 12.41
N GLY A 28 1.55 -72.03 13.46
CA GLY A 28 0.71 -70.87 13.76
C GLY A 28 -0.57 -70.79 12.94
N SER A 29 -0.98 -71.89 12.30
CA SER A 29 -2.21 -71.94 11.49
C SER A 29 -3.48 -71.63 12.28
N PHE A 30 -3.47 -71.78 13.61
CA PHE A 30 -4.60 -71.43 14.47
C PHE A 30 -4.76 -69.92 14.75
N GLU A 31 -3.77 -69.06 14.43
CA GLU A 31 -3.98 -67.61 14.52
C GLU A 31 -4.97 -67.08 13.47
N ILE A 32 -5.17 -67.83 12.38
CA ILE A 32 -6.20 -67.54 11.36
C ILE A 32 -7.60 -67.57 11.98
N LEU A 33 -7.83 -68.41 13.00
CA LEU A 33 -9.13 -68.57 13.68
C LEU A 33 -9.42 -67.54 14.78
N ARG A 34 -8.50 -66.61 15.10
CA ARG A 34 -8.81 -65.57 16.09
C ARG A 34 -9.90 -64.63 15.54
N PRO A 35 -10.94 -64.31 16.34
CA PRO A 35 -11.93 -63.31 15.93
C PRO A 35 -11.23 -61.97 15.72
N GLY A 36 -11.70 -61.19 14.75
CA GLY A 36 -11.11 -59.91 14.36
C GLY A 36 -11.96 -59.25 13.29
N TYR A 37 -11.62 -58.02 12.91
CA TYR A 37 -12.30 -57.31 11.83
C TYR A 37 -11.31 -56.93 10.74
N TYR A 38 -11.82 -56.74 9.54
CA TYR A 38 -11.01 -56.45 8.37
C TYR A 38 -10.92 -54.96 8.09
N LEU A 39 -9.76 -54.50 7.63
CA LEU A 39 -9.56 -53.16 7.10
C LEU A 39 -8.80 -53.27 5.77
N HIS A 40 -9.04 -52.33 4.88
CA HIS A 40 -8.38 -52.28 3.58
C HIS A 40 -7.50 -51.04 3.45
N ALA A 41 -6.38 -51.16 2.76
CA ALA A 41 -5.51 -50.04 2.42
C ALA A 41 -5.03 -50.18 0.97
N TYR A 42 -4.89 -49.06 0.28
CA TYR A 42 -4.45 -49.01 -1.11
C TYR A 42 -3.09 -48.33 -1.21
N PHE A 43 -2.08 -49.08 -1.66
CA PHE A 43 -0.72 -48.61 -1.85
C PHE A 43 -0.36 -48.56 -3.33
N GLU A 44 0.61 -47.72 -3.70
CA GLU A 44 1.15 -47.71 -5.08
C GLU A 44 2.08 -48.91 -5.32
N SER A 45 2.76 -49.38 -4.28
CA SER A 45 3.64 -50.55 -4.32
C SER A 45 3.54 -51.37 -3.05
N ALA A 46 3.53 -52.70 -3.19
CA ALA A 46 3.58 -53.63 -2.07
C ALA A 46 4.95 -53.69 -1.38
N ARG A 47 6.04 -53.23 -2.02
CA ARG A 47 7.40 -53.22 -1.45
C ARG A 47 7.79 -54.53 -0.75
N GLU A 48 7.63 -55.67 -1.44
CA GLU A 48 7.93 -57.00 -0.86
C GLU A 48 7.16 -57.34 0.42
N LEU A 49 6.02 -56.69 0.68
CA LEU A 49 5.08 -57.11 1.71
C LEU A 49 4.50 -58.48 1.36
N THR A 50 4.49 -59.38 2.33
CA THR A 50 3.99 -60.74 2.18
C THR A 50 2.69 -60.94 2.95
N GLU A 51 1.87 -61.90 2.50
CA GLU A 51 0.72 -62.37 3.28
C GLU A 51 1.21 -62.98 4.60
N GLY A 52 0.50 -62.69 5.70
CA GLY A 52 0.93 -63.01 7.06
C GLY A 52 1.84 -61.96 7.73
N ALA A 53 2.32 -60.95 6.99
CA ALA A 53 3.11 -59.87 7.56
C ALA A 53 2.37 -59.16 8.71
N PRO A 54 3.08 -58.75 9.78
CA PRO A 54 2.44 -58.13 10.93
C PRO A 54 1.89 -56.74 10.60
N VAL A 55 0.77 -56.39 11.21
CA VAL A 55 0.24 -55.02 11.25
C VAL A 55 0.54 -54.48 12.64
N LYS A 56 1.25 -53.35 12.72
CA LYS A 56 1.75 -52.78 13.97
C LYS A 56 1.22 -51.37 14.19
N MET A 57 0.93 -51.05 15.44
CA MET A 57 0.61 -49.70 15.91
C MET A 57 1.48 -49.39 17.14
N GLY A 58 2.18 -48.26 17.12
CA GLY A 58 3.12 -47.92 18.20
C GLY A 58 4.24 -48.94 18.44
N GLY A 59 4.55 -49.79 17.45
CA GLY A 59 5.53 -50.88 17.57
C GLY A 59 4.97 -52.22 18.08
N ILE A 60 3.72 -52.24 18.52
CA ILE A 60 3.03 -53.44 19.00
C ILE A 60 2.23 -54.06 17.85
N THR A 61 2.30 -55.39 17.70
CA THR A 61 1.51 -56.12 16.70
C THR A 61 0.03 -56.12 17.08
N ILE A 62 -0.80 -55.53 16.23
CA ILE A 62 -2.25 -55.42 16.41
C ILE A 62 -3.04 -56.26 15.41
N GLY A 63 -2.39 -56.84 14.41
CA GLY A 63 -3.06 -57.60 13.36
C GLY A 63 -2.07 -58.23 12.39
N ARG A 64 -2.60 -58.75 11.27
CA ARG A 64 -1.81 -59.35 10.18
C ARG A 64 -2.41 -59.02 8.82
N VAL A 65 -1.55 -58.99 7.81
CA VAL A 65 -1.96 -58.92 6.40
C VAL A 65 -2.55 -60.27 6.02
N GLU A 66 -3.81 -60.29 5.61
CA GLU A 66 -4.49 -61.52 5.20
C GLU A 66 -4.36 -61.75 3.69
N LYS A 67 -4.45 -60.68 2.89
CA LYS A 67 -4.47 -60.80 1.43
C LYS A 67 -3.89 -59.58 0.74
N ILE A 68 -3.13 -59.81 -0.33
CA ILE A 68 -2.58 -58.74 -1.18
C ILE A 68 -3.02 -58.97 -2.62
N GLN A 69 -3.70 -57.99 -3.22
CA GLN A 69 -4.23 -58.10 -4.58
C GLN A 69 -4.05 -56.80 -5.36
N PHE A 70 -3.95 -56.91 -6.68
CA PHE A 70 -4.05 -55.76 -7.57
C PHE A 70 -5.52 -55.34 -7.71
N GLU A 71 -5.79 -54.04 -7.55
CA GLU A 71 -7.09 -53.43 -7.84
C GLU A 71 -6.86 -52.18 -8.71
N GLY A 72 -7.00 -52.36 -10.03
CA GLY A 72 -6.62 -51.34 -11.01
C GLY A 72 -5.11 -51.07 -11.00
N ASN A 73 -4.71 -49.82 -10.76
CA ASN A 73 -3.31 -49.39 -10.69
C ASN A 73 -2.78 -49.28 -9.25
N LYS A 74 -3.47 -49.90 -8.29
CA LYS A 74 -3.08 -49.89 -6.87
C LYS A 74 -3.04 -51.31 -6.31
N ILE A 75 -2.28 -51.48 -5.24
CA ILE A 75 -2.26 -52.70 -4.45
C ILE A 75 -3.22 -52.56 -3.29
N LYS A 76 -4.26 -53.39 -3.29
CA LYS A 76 -5.17 -53.53 -2.16
C LYS A 76 -4.61 -54.54 -1.17
N VAL A 77 -4.34 -54.06 0.02
CA VAL A 77 -3.90 -54.86 1.17
C VAL A 77 -5.07 -55.01 2.11
N THR A 78 -5.50 -56.24 2.34
CA THR A 78 -6.53 -56.59 3.33
C THR A 78 -5.85 -57.03 4.62
N MET A 79 -6.19 -56.36 5.71
CA MET A 79 -5.59 -56.55 7.02
C MET A 79 -6.66 -57.04 7.99
N LYS A 80 -6.31 -58.03 8.80
CA LYS A 80 -7.13 -58.50 9.90
C LYS A 80 -6.62 -57.89 11.20
N ILE A 81 -7.43 -57.07 11.84
CA ILE A 81 -7.13 -56.41 13.10
C ILE A 81 -7.72 -57.19 14.28
N SER A 82 -6.96 -57.27 15.36
CA SER A 82 -7.34 -57.96 16.58
C SER A 82 -8.54 -57.26 17.27
N PRO A 83 -9.41 -58.01 17.96
CA PRO A 83 -10.58 -57.44 18.61
C PRO A 83 -10.14 -56.59 19.81
N GLY A 84 -10.82 -55.47 20.05
CA GLY A 84 -10.48 -54.51 21.11
C GLY A 84 -9.51 -53.40 20.70
N ILE A 85 -8.95 -53.46 19.49
CA ILE A 85 -8.16 -52.35 18.92
C ILE A 85 -9.08 -51.50 18.03
N ASN A 86 -9.25 -50.23 18.38
CA ASN A 86 -10.01 -49.27 17.59
C ASN A 86 -9.07 -48.43 16.75
N ILE A 87 -9.20 -48.50 15.42
CA ILE A 87 -8.47 -47.65 14.48
C ILE A 87 -9.31 -46.40 14.18
N LYS A 88 -8.69 -45.23 14.09
CA LYS A 88 -9.38 -43.97 13.81
C LYS A 88 -9.56 -43.76 12.32
N THR A 89 -10.57 -42.99 11.93
CA THR A 89 -10.83 -42.67 10.51
C THR A 89 -9.72 -41.83 9.88
N ASP A 90 -9.00 -41.04 10.67
CA ASP A 90 -7.87 -40.23 10.23
C ASP A 90 -6.51 -40.93 10.40
N SER A 91 -6.50 -42.18 10.88
CA SER A 91 -5.31 -43.00 10.92
C SER A 91 -4.75 -43.23 9.51
N LYS A 92 -3.43 -43.31 9.41
CA LYS A 92 -2.70 -43.52 8.17
C LYS A 92 -1.85 -44.79 8.25
N ALA A 93 -1.97 -45.60 7.20
CA ALA A 93 -1.20 -46.80 7.01
C ALA A 93 0.03 -46.53 6.14
N SER A 94 1.16 -47.14 6.49
CA SER A 94 2.41 -47.07 5.72
C SER A 94 3.11 -48.42 5.76
N ILE A 95 3.71 -48.85 4.65
CA ILE A 95 4.56 -50.05 4.63
C ILE A 95 5.95 -49.65 5.11
N ARG A 96 6.40 -50.25 6.22
CA ARG A 96 7.69 -49.98 6.83
C ARG A 96 8.56 -51.24 6.86
N PHE A 97 9.85 -51.03 6.85
CA PHE A 97 10.86 -52.07 6.96
C PHE A 97 11.33 -52.20 8.41
N THR A 98 11.46 -53.41 8.94
CA THR A 98 11.92 -53.64 10.34
C THR A 98 13.44 -53.48 10.51
N GLY A 99 14.21 -53.33 9.42
CA GLY A 99 15.68 -53.23 9.42
C GLY A 99 16.29 -54.27 8.48
N LEU A 100 17.61 -54.26 8.28
CA LEU A 100 18.32 -54.90 7.15
C LEU A 100 17.95 -56.35 6.78
N MET A 101 17.50 -57.16 7.75
CA MET A 101 17.15 -58.58 7.56
C MET A 101 15.67 -58.87 7.92
N GLY A 102 14.88 -57.84 8.20
CA GLY A 102 13.50 -57.96 8.64
C GLY A 102 12.51 -57.90 7.49
N GLN A 103 11.40 -58.63 7.60
CA GLN A 103 10.30 -58.51 6.63
C GLN A 103 9.60 -57.15 6.74
N ASN A 104 9.00 -56.72 5.62
CA ASN A 104 8.14 -55.54 5.61
C ASN A 104 6.87 -55.78 6.42
N TYR A 105 6.34 -54.71 7.01
CA TYR A 105 5.15 -54.74 7.84
C TYR A 105 4.30 -53.50 7.60
N VAL A 106 3.01 -53.58 7.91
CA VAL A 106 2.13 -52.41 7.83
C VAL A 106 2.14 -51.70 9.17
N HIS A 107 2.50 -50.41 9.16
CA HIS A 107 2.40 -49.53 10.31
C HIS A 107 1.15 -48.68 10.20
N ILE A 108 0.32 -48.67 11.25
CA ILE A 108 -0.84 -47.79 11.39
C ILE A 108 -0.55 -46.81 12.52
N ASP A 109 -0.71 -45.51 12.27
CA ASP A 109 -0.60 -44.48 13.30
C ASP A 109 -1.89 -44.37 14.15
N PHE A 110 -1.80 -43.69 15.28
CA PHE A 110 -2.91 -43.60 16.25
C PHE A 110 -4.07 -42.71 15.77
N GLY A 111 -3.87 -41.87 14.75
CA GLY A 111 -4.81 -40.81 14.40
C GLY A 111 -5.03 -39.80 15.53
N SER A 112 -6.09 -39.00 15.43
CA SER A 112 -6.46 -38.02 16.45
C SER A 112 -7.38 -38.66 17.51
N PRO A 113 -7.24 -38.32 18.81
CA PRO A 113 -8.06 -38.90 19.87
C PRO A 113 -9.58 -38.70 19.67
N GLU A 114 -9.96 -37.53 19.14
CA GLU A 114 -11.36 -37.11 18.92
C GLU A 114 -11.96 -37.65 17.61
N ALA A 115 -11.15 -38.23 16.74
CA ALA A 115 -11.65 -38.76 15.48
C ALA A 115 -12.58 -39.97 15.72
N PRO A 116 -13.62 -40.16 14.88
CA PRO A 116 -14.45 -41.34 14.90
C PRO A 116 -13.63 -42.62 14.69
N ASN A 117 -14.16 -43.75 15.18
CA ASN A 117 -13.57 -45.05 14.89
C ASN A 117 -13.92 -45.45 13.45
N LEU A 118 -12.99 -46.11 12.78
CA LEU A 118 -13.18 -46.65 11.44
C LEU A 118 -14.04 -47.91 11.51
N GLU A 119 -15.07 -47.97 10.68
CA GLU A 119 -15.97 -49.11 10.60
C GLU A 119 -15.27 -50.38 10.10
N PRO A 120 -15.74 -51.58 10.49
CA PRO A 120 -15.29 -52.84 9.90
C PRO A 120 -15.41 -52.83 8.37
N ASN A 121 -14.40 -53.37 7.69
CA ASN A 121 -14.20 -53.31 6.24
C ASN A 121 -13.97 -51.89 5.68
N GLY A 122 -13.69 -50.92 6.55
CA GLY A 122 -13.31 -49.57 6.17
C GLY A 122 -11.98 -49.50 5.44
N VAL A 123 -11.79 -48.41 4.68
CA VAL A 123 -10.55 -48.12 3.96
C VAL A 123 -9.72 -47.12 4.77
N ILE A 124 -8.50 -47.49 5.13
CA ILE A 124 -7.53 -46.62 5.80
C ILE A 124 -6.80 -45.79 4.76
N SER A 125 -6.57 -44.51 5.07
CA SER A 125 -5.71 -43.64 4.26
C SER A 125 -4.26 -44.13 4.28
N THR A 126 -3.54 -44.02 3.17
CA THR A 126 -2.15 -44.48 3.07
C THR A 126 -1.18 -43.32 2.89
N ILE A 127 0.03 -43.47 3.43
CA ILE A 127 1.18 -42.60 3.12
C ILE A 127 2.30 -43.45 2.55
N GLU A 128 2.82 -43.03 1.41
CA GLU A 128 4.03 -43.59 0.81
C GLU A 128 5.27 -43.08 1.56
N GLN A 129 6.11 -43.99 2.04
CA GLN A 129 7.42 -43.63 2.61
C GLN A 129 8.50 -43.62 1.52
N PRO A 130 9.53 -42.78 1.55
CA PRO A 130 10.66 -42.93 0.63
C PRO A 130 11.33 -44.30 0.85
N ASP A 131 11.65 -45.00 -0.22
CA ASP A 131 12.49 -46.20 -0.11
C ASP A 131 13.96 -45.82 0.19
N PHE A 132 14.71 -46.78 0.75
CA PHE A 132 16.11 -46.55 1.12
C PHE A 132 16.98 -46.21 -0.10
N ASN A 133 16.69 -46.81 -1.25
CA ASN A 133 17.41 -46.57 -2.51
C ASN A 133 17.24 -45.11 -2.96
N THR A 134 16.05 -44.53 -2.79
CA THR A 134 15.72 -43.15 -3.10
C THR A 134 16.46 -42.21 -2.16
N ILE A 135 16.53 -42.53 -0.87
CA ILE A 135 17.33 -41.75 0.09
C ILE A 135 18.81 -41.80 -0.29
N MET A 136 19.34 -42.98 -0.63
CA MET A 136 20.74 -43.13 -1.06
C MET A 136 21.01 -42.35 -2.36
N SER A 137 20.13 -42.44 -3.35
CA SER A 137 20.28 -41.67 -4.59
C SER A 137 20.25 -40.16 -4.34
N LYS A 138 19.43 -39.68 -3.40
CA LYS A 138 19.42 -38.27 -2.98
C LYS A 138 20.71 -37.90 -2.26
N LEU A 139 21.28 -38.81 -1.46
CA LEU A 139 22.57 -38.62 -0.82
C LEU A 139 23.71 -38.57 -1.83
N ASP A 140 23.73 -39.46 -2.82
CA ASP A 140 24.70 -39.46 -3.92
C ASP A 140 24.61 -38.16 -4.73
N ASN A 141 23.39 -37.68 -5.00
CA ASN A 141 23.18 -36.38 -5.64
C ASN A 141 23.68 -35.21 -4.78
N ALA A 142 23.50 -35.27 -3.47
CA ALA A 142 24.02 -34.25 -2.55
C ALA A 142 25.56 -34.27 -2.49
N VAL A 143 26.17 -35.45 -2.42
CA VAL A 143 27.62 -35.64 -2.46
C VAL A 143 28.19 -35.15 -3.79
N SER A 144 27.55 -35.49 -4.91
CA SER A 144 27.92 -35.00 -6.24
C SER A 144 27.79 -33.47 -6.34
N GLY A 145 26.77 -32.88 -5.72
CA GLY A 145 26.61 -31.42 -5.63
C GLY A 145 27.76 -30.76 -4.86
N ILE A 146 28.18 -31.34 -3.74
CA ILE A 146 29.33 -30.87 -2.95
C ILE A 146 30.64 -31.06 -3.72
N GLU A 147 30.81 -32.16 -4.44
CA GLU A 147 31.98 -32.40 -5.27
C GLU A 147 32.08 -31.37 -6.41
N ASN A 148 30.96 -31.07 -7.07
CA ASN A 148 30.88 -30.06 -8.12
C ASN A 148 31.16 -28.64 -7.59
N LEU A 149 30.66 -28.31 -6.40
CA LEU A 149 31.00 -27.06 -5.72
C LEU A 149 32.51 -27.03 -5.42
N THR A 150 33.06 -28.07 -4.81
CA THR A 150 34.48 -28.15 -4.48
C THR A 150 35.36 -28.02 -5.73
N LYS A 151 35.06 -28.71 -6.83
CA LYS A 151 35.76 -28.57 -8.13
C LYS A 151 35.64 -27.17 -8.75
N SER A 152 34.58 -26.42 -8.42
CA SER A 152 34.46 -25.02 -8.85
C SER A 152 35.39 -24.10 -8.05
N PHE A 153 35.84 -24.52 -6.87
CA PHE A 153 36.77 -23.81 -6.00
C PHE A 153 38.20 -24.38 -5.99
N THR A 154 38.47 -25.52 -6.62
CA THR A 154 39.81 -26.13 -6.65
C THR A 154 40.23 -26.50 -8.08
N GLY A 155 41.12 -25.67 -8.67
CA GLY A 155 41.74 -25.86 -9.98
C GLY A 155 41.26 -24.90 -11.07
N GLU A 156 42.15 -24.60 -12.04
CA GLU A 156 42.09 -23.84 -13.33
C GLU A 156 40.91 -22.89 -13.64
N LYS A 157 39.69 -23.20 -13.22
CA LYS A 157 38.52 -22.30 -13.29
C LYS A 157 38.61 -21.12 -12.34
N ILE A 158 39.34 -21.23 -11.22
CA ILE A 158 39.64 -20.05 -10.39
C ILE A 158 40.42 -19.03 -11.22
N ASP A 159 41.41 -19.44 -12.01
CA ASP A 159 42.17 -18.51 -12.87
C ASP A 159 41.29 -17.90 -13.96
N ASN A 160 40.31 -18.65 -14.47
CA ASN A 160 39.32 -18.14 -15.43
C ASN A 160 38.27 -17.18 -14.82
N LEU A 161 38.09 -17.18 -13.48
CA LEU A 161 37.25 -16.22 -12.77
C LEU A 161 38.05 -15.03 -12.24
N LEU A 162 39.27 -15.29 -11.77
CA LEU A 162 40.18 -14.29 -11.25
C LEU A 162 40.78 -13.44 -12.37
N GLY A 163 41.06 -14.00 -13.55
CA GLY A 163 41.61 -13.26 -14.68
C GLY A 163 40.74 -12.06 -15.07
N PRO A 164 39.48 -12.26 -15.51
CA PRO A 164 38.58 -11.16 -15.87
C PRO A 164 38.29 -10.19 -14.70
N LEU A 165 38.28 -10.68 -13.46
CA LEU A 165 38.09 -9.85 -12.28
C LEU A 165 39.32 -8.96 -12.02
N VAL A 166 40.52 -9.52 -12.11
CA VAL A 166 41.79 -8.79 -11.99
C VAL A 166 41.93 -7.79 -13.14
N ASP A 167 41.53 -8.15 -14.35
CA ASP A 167 41.55 -7.27 -15.51
C ASP A 167 40.54 -6.13 -15.37
N PHE A 168 39.34 -6.39 -14.87
CA PHE A 168 38.37 -5.36 -14.52
C PHE A 168 38.95 -4.40 -13.48
N PHE A 169 39.57 -4.91 -12.41
CA PHE A 169 40.19 -4.07 -11.39
C PHE A 169 41.37 -3.26 -11.94
N LYS A 170 42.24 -3.84 -12.76
CA LYS A 170 43.35 -3.12 -13.41
C LYS A 170 42.85 -2.03 -14.35
N GLN A 171 41.84 -2.33 -15.17
CA GLN A 171 41.28 -1.38 -16.13
C GLN A 171 40.50 -0.25 -15.46
N ASN A 172 39.86 -0.53 -14.32
CA ASN A 172 39.09 0.46 -13.57
C ASN A 172 39.86 1.09 -12.40
N GLN A 173 41.11 0.72 -12.13
CA GLN A 173 41.90 1.23 -11.02
C GLN A 173 42.01 2.76 -11.05
N ALA A 174 42.34 3.34 -12.21
CA ALA A 174 42.49 4.79 -12.36
C ALA A 174 41.16 5.55 -12.22
N PRO A 175 40.07 5.17 -12.92
CA PRO A 175 38.74 5.77 -12.71
C PRO A 175 38.20 5.61 -11.28
N LEU A 176 38.40 4.44 -10.66
CA LEU A 176 37.98 4.19 -9.28
C LEU A 176 38.78 5.04 -8.30
N HIS A 177 40.10 5.15 -8.47
CA HIS A 177 40.92 6.01 -7.63
C HIS A 177 40.50 7.48 -7.77
N ALA A 178 40.29 7.97 -8.98
CA ALA A 178 39.80 9.33 -9.21
C ALA A 178 38.41 9.56 -8.57
N SER A 179 37.52 8.58 -8.67
CA SER A 179 36.20 8.63 -8.04
C SER A 179 36.29 8.64 -6.51
N LEU A 180 37.16 7.82 -5.92
CA LEU A 180 37.39 7.79 -4.47
C LEU A 180 38.00 9.11 -3.97
N VAL A 181 38.93 9.71 -4.73
CA VAL A 181 39.48 11.04 -4.41
C VAL A 181 38.38 12.11 -4.49
N ASN A 182 37.52 12.07 -5.51
CA ASN A 182 36.40 13.01 -5.64
C ASN A 182 35.38 12.85 -4.52
N ILE A 183 34.99 11.62 -4.18
CA ILE A 183 34.07 11.33 -3.07
C ILE A 183 34.69 11.79 -1.74
N SER A 184 35.98 11.52 -1.52
CA SER A 184 36.69 11.99 -0.32
C SER A 184 36.69 13.51 -0.23
N ASN A 185 36.94 14.21 -1.34
CA ASN A 185 36.90 15.67 -1.41
C ASN A 185 35.49 16.23 -1.14
N ILE A 186 34.45 15.66 -1.75
CA ILE A 186 33.05 16.06 -1.50
C ILE A 186 32.68 15.81 -0.03
N THR A 187 33.03 14.64 0.51
CA THR A 187 32.75 14.27 1.90
C THR A 187 33.46 15.21 2.87
N ARG A 188 34.71 15.57 2.58
CA ARG A 188 35.47 16.58 3.33
C ARG A 188 34.83 17.96 3.24
N GLN A 189 34.41 18.41 2.06
CA GLN A 189 33.68 19.67 1.90
C GLN A 189 32.39 19.70 2.72
N ILE A 190 31.64 18.59 2.75
CA ILE A 190 30.43 18.47 3.59
C ILE A 190 30.79 18.55 5.08
N ALA A 191 31.80 17.80 5.52
CA ALA A 191 32.23 17.79 6.92
C ALA A 191 32.80 19.14 7.40
N GLU A 192 33.46 19.87 6.50
CA GLU A 192 33.97 21.24 6.73
C GLU A 192 32.87 22.31 6.59
N GLY A 193 31.62 21.93 6.32
CA GLY A 193 30.49 22.85 6.18
C GLY A 193 30.51 23.70 4.91
N GLN A 194 31.26 23.30 3.88
CA GLN A 194 31.37 24.01 2.61
C GLN A 194 30.21 23.65 1.66
N GLY A 195 29.68 24.66 0.96
CA GLY A 195 28.55 24.48 0.05
C GLY A 195 27.20 24.34 0.76
N THR A 196 26.11 24.23 0.00
CA THR A 196 24.74 24.21 0.56
C THR A 196 24.45 22.96 1.40
N ILE A 197 24.91 21.79 0.94
CA ILE A 197 24.77 20.53 1.70
C ILE A 197 25.65 20.53 2.94
N GLY A 198 26.90 21.02 2.84
CA GLY A 198 27.79 21.16 3.99
C GLY A 198 27.15 22.02 5.07
N LEU A 199 26.72 23.25 4.73
CA LEU A 199 26.03 24.15 5.64
C LEU A 199 24.77 23.52 6.25
N LEU A 200 23.95 22.84 5.45
CA LEU A 200 22.73 22.20 5.93
C LEU A 200 22.99 21.06 6.92
N VAL A 201 24.06 20.30 6.73
CA VAL A 201 24.45 19.17 7.59
C VAL A 201 25.23 19.64 8.82
N SER A 202 26.05 20.69 8.69
CA SER A 202 26.97 21.13 9.74
C SER A 202 26.41 22.24 10.65
N ASP A 203 25.38 22.97 10.23
CA ASP A 203 24.82 24.10 10.98
C ASP A 203 23.57 23.69 11.81
N PRO A 204 23.68 23.57 13.14
CA PRO A 204 22.57 23.23 14.02
C PRO A 204 21.45 24.29 14.01
N SER A 205 21.77 25.54 13.65
CA SER A 205 20.82 26.65 13.63
C SER A 205 19.85 26.58 12.45
N LEU A 206 20.26 25.97 11.32
CA LEU A 206 19.39 25.71 10.18
C LEU A 206 18.33 24.66 10.52
N TYR A 207 18.68 23.63 11.29
CA TYR A 207 17.72 22.67 11.83
C TYR A 207 16.66 23.38 12.70
N HIS A 208 17.09 24.26 13.61
CA HIS A 208 16.18 25.02 14.47
C HIS A 208 15.35 26.04 13.69
N SER A 209 15.94 26.71 12.70
CA SER A 209 15.24 27.67 11.85
C SER A 209 14.15 27.00 11.00
N THR A 210 14.41 25.78 10.51
CA THR A 210 13.42 24.99 9.76
C THR A 210 12.26 24.56 10.64
N LEU A 211 12.54 24.12 11.88
CA LEU A 211 11.48 23.78 12.85
C LEU A 211 10.69 25.01 13.31
N ASN A 212 11.34 26.17 13.48
CA ASN A 212 10.67 27.43 13.81
C ASN A 212 9.76 27.91 12.67
N ILE A 213 10.16 27.75 11.41
CA ILE A 213 9.30 28.04 10.25
C ILE A 213 8.06 27.13 10.25
N VAL A 214 8.22 25.84 10.56
CA VAL A 214 7.11 24.89 10.65
C VAL A 214 6.19 25.22 11.84
N SER A 215 6.75 25.62 12.98
CA SER A 215 5.99 26.05 14.16
C SER A 215 5.21 27.35 13.89
N ASN A 216 5.83 28.32 13.22
CA ASN A 216 5.19 29.59 12.86
C ASN A 216 4.11 29.42 11.77
N LEU A 217 4.25 28.44 10.88
CA LEU A 217 3.19 28.06 9.94
C LEU A 217 1.97 27.48 10.66
N GLY A 218 2.17 26.81 11.79
CA GLY A 218 1.09 26.33 12.66
C GLY A 218 0.28 27.46 13.30
N SER A 219 0.94 28.52 13.78
CA SER A 219 0.27 29.67 14.40
C SER A 219 -0.42 30.60 13.40
N ILE A 220 0.09 30.73 12.16
CA ILE A 220 -0.59 31.44 11.07
C ILE A 220 -1.99 30.86 10.80
N GLY A 221 -2.17 29.55 10.96
CA GLY A 221 -3.48 28.91 10.81
C GLY A 221 -4.51 29.31 11.87
N GLU A 222 -4.05 29.68 13.07
CA GLU A 222 -4.90 30.06 14.20
C GLU A 222 -5.30 31.55 14.11
N ASP A 223 -4.36 32.42 13.76
CA ASP A 223 -4.62 33.87 13.55
C ASP A 223 -5.53 34.14 12.35
N ILE A 224 -5.42 33.34 11.28
CA ILE A 224 -6.33 33.41 10.12
C ILE A 224 -7.77 33.04 10.54
N LYS A 225 -7.94 32.09 11.46
CA LYS A 225 -9.25 31.65 11.94
C LYS A 225 -9.93 32.72 12.81
N LEU A 226 -9.16 33.43 13.64
CA LEU A 226 -9.64 34.57 14.42
C LEU A 226 -10.04 35.74 13.52
N THR A 227 -9.18 36.11 12.56
CA THR A 227 -9.44 37.18 11.59
C THR A 227 -10.69 36.89 10.74
N LEU A 228 -10.88 35.65 10.28
CA LEU A 228 -12.08 35.25 9.53
C LEU A 228 -13.36 35.33 10.36
N THR A 229 -13.27 35.15 11.68
CA THR A 229 -14.42 35.26 12.59
C THR A 229 -14.82 36.73 12.79
N GLU A 230 -13.84 37.62 12.95
CA GLU A 230 -14.07 39.07 13.04
C GLU A 230 -14.62 39.67 11.74
N VAL A 231 -14.10 39.24 10.59
CA VAL A 231 -14.62 39.65 9.27
C VAL A 231 -16.08 39.19 9.07
N ARG A 232 -16.44 37.98 9.49
CA ARG A 232 -17.83 37.51 9.44
C ARG A 232 -18.76 38.34 10.32
N LEU A 233 -18.31 38.72 11.51
CA LEU A 233 -19.07 39.62 12.39
C LEU A 233 -19.26 41.00 11.78
N ALA A 234 -18.20 41.58 11.19
CA ALA A 234 -18.29 42.87 10.51
C ALA A 234 -19.25 42.84 9.31
N ILE A 235 -19.18 41.80 8.48
CA ILE A 235 -20.10 41.60 7.35
C ILE A 235 -21.54 41.43 7.86
N THR A 236 -21.74 40.65 8.93
CA THR A 236 -23.07 40.47 9.53
C THR A 236 -23.64 41.79 10.03
N ASN A 237 -22.85 42.61 10.72
CA ASN A 237 -23.28 43.93 11.20
C ASN A 237 -23.67 44.87 10.04
N VAL A 238 -22.93 44.84 8.93
CA VAL A 238 -23.28 45.61 7.73
C VAL A 238 -24.60 45.12 7.12
N THR A 239 -24.74 43.81 6.91
CA THR A 239 -25.97 43.24 6.32
C THR A 239 -27.21 43.37 7.20
N THR A 240 -27.06 43.38 8.52
CA THR A 240 -28.16 43.52 9.49
C THR A 240 -28.50 44.98 9.82
N GLY A 241 -27.86 45.95 9.15
CA GLY A 241 -28.16 47.37 9.32
C GLY A 241 -27.61 48.00 10.61
N GLN A 242 -26.68 47.33 11.30
CA GLN A 242 -26.05 47.85 12.51
C GLN A 242 -24.83 48.73 12.18
N GLY A 243 -24.64 49.81 12.94
CA GLY A 243 -23.57 50.79 12.70
C GLY A 243 -23.89 51.79 11.58
N THR A 244 -23.00 52.78 11.37
CA THR A 244 -23.23 53.88 10.42
C THR A 244 -23.29 53.41 8.96
N ILE A 245 -22.45 52.44 8.59
CA ILE A 245 -22.46 51.86 7.23
C ILE A 245 -23.70 50.98 7.01
N GLY A 246 -24.06 50.13 7.97
CA GLY A 246 -25.27 49.32 7.90
C GLY A 246 -26.53 50.17 7.82
N LYS A 247 -26.60 51.26 8.59
CA LYS A 247 -27.68 52.25 8.50
C LYS A 247 -27.69 52.94 7.13
N LEU A 248 -26.54 53.45 6.67
CA LEU A 248 -26.45 54.13 5.36
C LEU A 248 -26.89 53.24 4.19
N PHE A 249 -26.64 51.93 4.26
CA PHE A 249 -26.96 50.99 3.20
C PHE A 249 -28.44 50.56 3.17
N ASN A 250 -29.14 50.60 4.32
CA ASN A 250 -30.51 50.10 4.45
C ASN A 250 -31.56 51.21 4.77
N ASP A 251 -31.18 52.49 4.74
CA ASP A 251 -32.10 53.56 5.14
C ASP A 251 -32.93 54.12 3.96
N ASP A 252 -34.19 53.69 3.88
CA ASP A 252 -35.19 54.18 2.93
C ASP A 252 -35.48 55.70 3.07
N THR A 253 -35.16 56.32 4.21
CA THR A 253 -35.41 57.75 4.44
C THR A 253 -34.43 58.65 3.70
N LEU A 254 -33.16 58.25 3.61
CA LEU A 254 -32.12 58.95 2.85
C LEU A 254 -32.47 59.05 1.37
N TYR A 255 -33.02 57.97 0.80
CA TYR A 255 -33.51 57.99 -0.58
C TYR A 255 -34.67 58.98 -0.75
N LYS A 256 -35.60 59.03 0.22
CA LYS A 256 -36.73 59.97 0.19
C LYS A 256 -36.27 61.42 0.30
N GLU A 257 -35.42 61.75 1.28
CA GLU A 257 -34.91 63.12 1.48
C GLU A 257 -34.07 63.61 0.30
N ALA A 258 -33.25 62.73 -0.29
CA ALA A 258 -32.48 63.03 -1.49
C ALA A 258 -33.40 63.29 -2.70
N THR A 259 -34.46 62.48 -2.86
CA THR A 259 -35.43 62.63 -3.96
C THR A 259 -36.27 63.90 -3.80
N GLU A 260 -36.67 64.23 -2.57
CA GLU A 260 -37.42 65.45 -2.26
C GLU A 260 -36.57 66.72 -2.48
N SER A 261 -35.29 66.66 -2.09
CA SER A 261 -34.32 67.73 -2.38
C SER A 261 -34.10 67.91 -3.88
N ALA A 262 -33.97 66.81 -4.64
CA ALA A 262 -33.84 66.85 -6.10
C ALA A 262 -35.10 67.43 -6.77
N THR A 263 -36.27 67.13 -6.23
CA THR A 263 -37.56 67.66 -6.71
C THR A 263 -37.66 69.17 -6.46
N THR A 264 -37.29 69.62 -5.26
CA THR A 264 -37.24 71.04 -4.91
C THR A 264 -36.29 71.81 -5.82
N LEU A 265 -35.10 71.24 -6.09
CA LEU A 265 -34.13 71.83 -7.01
C LEU A 265 -34.71 71.97 -8.43
N LYS A 266 -35.41 70.93 -8.91
CA LYS A 266 -36.05 70.93 -10.23
C LYS A 266 -37.11 72.03 -10.36
N GLU A 267 -37.92 72.25 -9.33
CA GLU A 267 -38.92 73.33 -9.32
C GLU A 267 -38.29 74.72 -9.37
N ILE A 268 -37.19 74.93 -8.63
CA ILE A 268 -36.44 76.20 -8.66
C ILE A 268 -35.92 76.45 -10.08
N LEU A 269 -35.30 75.44 -10.70
CA LEU A 269 -34.79 75.55 -12.06
C LEU A 269 -35.90 75.82 -13.08
N GLN A 270 -37.08 75.22 -12.92
CA GLN A 270 -38.24 75.51 -13.77
C GLN A 270 -38.72 76.96 -13.62
N LYS A 271 -38.81 77.49 -12.39
CA LYS A 271 -39.19 78.90 -12.16
C LYS A 271 -38.18 79.86 -12.81
N ILE A 272 -36.89 79.54 -12.76
CA ILE A 272 -35.84 80.32 -13.46
C ILE A 272 -36.07 80.27 -14.97
N ASN A 273 -36.24 79.09 -15.55
CA ASN A 273 -36.42 78.95 -17.00
C ASN A 273 -37.71 79.63 -17.51
N GLN A 274 -38.77 79.67 -16.70
CA GLN A 274 -40.04 80.32 -17.04
C GLN A 274 -40.03 81.85 -16.85
N GLY A 275 -38.89 82.45 -16.46
CA GLY A 275 -38.82 83.89 -16.26
C GLY A 275 -39.47 84.37 -14.95
N VAL A 276 -39.77 83.46 -14.02
CA VAL A 276 -40.47 83.76 -12.76
C VAL A 276 -39.46 84.18 -11.69
N GLY A 277 -39.77 85.26 -10.97
CA GLY A 277 -38.87 85.85 -9.97
C GLY A 277 -37.74 86.69 -10.57
N THR A 278 -36.93 87.31 -9.72
CA THR A 278 -35.84 88.20 -10.16
C THR A 278 -34.77 87.46 -10.96
N ALA A 279 -34.37 86.27 -10.52
CA ALA A 279 -33.42 85.42 -11.24
C ALA A 279 -33.97 84.95 -12.59
N GLY A 280 -35.23 84.50 -12.65
CA GLY A 280 -35.85 84.08 -13.90
C GLY A 280 -35.96 85.24 -14.90
N ARG A 281 -36.43 86.41 -14.45
CA ARG A 281 -36.49 87.62 -15.30
C ARG A 281 -35.11 88.00 -15.80
N LEU A 282 -34.10 88.02 -14.93
CA LEU A 282 -32.74 88.37 -15.31
C LEU A 282 -32.17 87.42 -16.38
N VAL A 283 -32.41 86.11 -16.24
CA VAL A 283 -31.93 85.09 -17.18
C VAL A 283 -32.65 85.15 -18.53
N ASN A 284 -33.93 85.50 -18.57
CA ASN A 284 -34.75 85.48 -19.78
C ASN A 284 -35.01 86.84 -20.42
N ASP A 285 -34.46 87.94 -19.89
CA ASP A 285 -34.70 89.29 -20.41
C ASP A 285 -33.86 89.57 -21.68
N PRO A 286 -34.47 89.67 -22.88
CA PRO A 286 -33.75 89.97 -24.11
C PRO A 286 -33.23 91.41 -24.16
N SER A 287 -33.81 92.32 -23.37
CA SER A 287 -33.32 93.70 -23.26
C SER A 287 -31.97 93.74 -22.57
N LEU A 288 -31.64 92.77 -21.70
CA LEU A 288 -30.33 92.69 -21.08
C LEU A 288 -29.23 92.50 -22.15
N TYR A 289 -29.46 91.60 -23.10
CA TYR A 289 -28.56 91.39 -24.24
C TYR A 289 -28.46 92.64 -25.12
N ASN A 290 -29.60 93.26 -25.43
CA ASN A 290 -29.63 94.47 -26.26
C ASN A 290 -28.96 95.66 -25.57
N ASN A 291 -29.18 95.85 -24.27
CA ASN A 291 -28.58 96.90 -23.47
C ASN A 291 -27.07 96.65 -23.30
N ALA A 292 -26.64 95.41 -23.09
CA ALA A 292 -25.23 95.04 -23.07
C ALA A 292 -24.57 95.31 -24.42
N LYS A 293 -25.21 94.92 -25.53
CA LYS A 293 -24.74 95.20 -26.90
C LYS A 293 -24.65 96.70 -27.18
N LEU A 294 -25.67 97.48 -26.82
CA LEU A 294 -25.67 98.93 -26.97
C LEU A 294 -24.60 99.59 -26.10
N THR A 295 -24.36 99.07 -24.90
CA THR A 295 -23.29 99.55 -24.00
C THR A 295 -21.93 99.29 -24.63
N LEU A 296 -21.71 98.09 -25.18
CA LEU A 296 -20.48 97.75 -25.90
C LEU A 296 -20.32 98.61 -27.17
N GLN A 297 -21.37 98.80 -27.97
CA GLN A 297 -21.33 99.66 -29.15
C GLN A 297 -21.03 101.12 -28.82
N LYS A 298 -21.61 101.67 -27.75
CA LYS A 298 -21.29 103.03 -27.28
C LYS A 298 -19.85 103.13 -26.78
N LEU A 299 -19.34 102.08 -26.14
CA LEU A 299 -17.96 102.02 -25.68
C LEU A 299 -16.99 101.95 -26.86
N ASP A 300 -17.27 101.11 -27.86
CA ASP A 300 -16.48 101.00 -29.11
C ASP A 300 -16.47 102.35 -29.84
N GLN A 301 -17.64 102.97 -30.03
CA GLN A 301 -17.75 104.26 -30.74
C GLN A 301 -17.07 105.42 -29.99
N ALA A 302 -17.13 105.42 -28.64
CA ALA A 302 -16.36 106.37 -27.84
C ALA A 302 -14.85 106.14 -27.99
N THR A 303 -14.41 104.89 -28.07
CA THR A 303 -13.01 104.52 -28.26
C THR A 303 -12.52 104.90 -29.67
N GLU A 304 -13.33 104.68 -30.70
CA GLU A 304 -13.05 105.07 -32.09
C GLU A 304 -12.97 106.60 -32.25
N SER A 305 -13.82 107.37 -31.55
CA SER A 305 -13.73 108.84 -31.52
C SER A 305 -12.48 109.37 -30.79
N LEU A 306 -11.90 108.57 -29.89
CA LEU A 306 -10.63 108.85 -29.24
C LEU A 306 -9.42 108.44 -30.11
N GLU A 307 -9.63 107.55 -31.08
CA GLU A 307 -8.60 107.06 -32.01
C GLU A 307 -8.51 107.93 -33.29
N ASP A 308 -9.64 108.48 -33.76
CA ASP A 308 -9.73 109.33 -34.97
C ASP A 308 -9.41 110.82 -34.69
N GLN A 309 -9.17 111.19 -33.43
CA GLN A 309 -8.46 112.42 -33.05
C GLN A 309 -7.03 112.07 -32.66
N GLY A 310 -6.18 111.93 -33.68
CA GLY A 310 -4.75 111.73 -33.48
C GLY A 310 -4.14 112.74 -32.49
N PRO A 311 -3.13 112.33 -31.70
CA PRO A 311 -2.48 113.20 -30.74
C PRO A 311 -1.75 114.34 -31.48
N LEU A 312 -2.00 115.58 -31.04
CA LEU A 312 -1.31 116.84 -31.38
C LEU A 312 -1.88 117.66 -32.55
N SER A 313 -2.60 118.73 -32.20
CA SER A 313 -2.17 120.11 -32.49
C SER A 313 -3.12 121.13 -31.85
N VAL A 314 -2.97 121.36 -30.54
CA VAL A 314 -3.26 122.69 -29.97
C VAL A 314 -1.94 123.21 -29.41
N ILE A 315 -0.99 123.42 -30.31
CA ILE A 315 0.11 124.37 -30.10
C ILE A 315 -0.02 125.44 -31.19
N GLY A 316 -0.72 126.52 -30.80
CA GLY A 316 -0.33 127.91 -31.06
C GLY A 316 -0.18 128.39 -32.51
N ILE A 317 -1.29 128.85 -33.11
CA ILE A 317 -1.24 130.02 -34.00
C ILE A 317 -1.64 131.25 -33.17
N ALA A 318 -0.65 131.83 -32.51
CA ALA A 318 -0.67 133.21 -32.01
C ALA A 318 0.77 133.70 -31.80
N VAL A 319 1.53 133.87 -32.89
CA VAL A 319 2.63 134.83 -32.95
C VAL A 319 2.50 135.58 -34.27
N GLY A 320 1.95 136.80 -34.21
CA GLY A 320 1.83 137.64 -35.41
C GLY A 320 0.81 138.78 -35.38
N ARG A 321 0.71 139.54 -34.26
CA ARG A 321 0.54 141.01 -34.17
C ARG A 321 -0.13 141.43 -32.84
N ILE A 322 0.71 141.61 -31.83
CA ILE A 322 0.78 142.85 -31.05
C ILE A 322 2.24 143.31 -31.23
N PHE A 323 2.62 144.53 -31.62
CA PHE A 323 1.96 145.84 -31.69
C PHE A 323 0.44 145.88 -31.86
#